data_AF-A0A7W9TGF4-F1
#
_entry.id   AF-A0A7W9TGF4-F1
#
_cell.length_a   1.000
_cell.length_b   1.000
_cell.length_c   1.000
_cell.angle_alpha   90.00
_cell.angle_beta   90.00
_cell.angle_gamma   90.00
#
_symmetry.space_group_name_H-M   'P 1'
#
loop_
_entity.id
_entity.type
_entity.pdbx_description
1 polymer ?
#
loop_
_entity_poly.entity_id
_entity_poly.type
_entity_poly.pdbx_seq_one_letter_code
_entity_poly.pdbx_strand_id
1 'polypeptide(L)' 'MKWSVRTWQPARAVGGTHLPLKHPVKAGSVSLRAELKDRNGNTLVQTIERAYLIVP' A
#
# COMPACT_ATOMS: atom_id res chain seq x y z
N MET A 1 -17.59 -1.58 2.18
CA MET A 1 -16.25 -1.26 2.73
C MET A 1 -15.98 0.22 2.45
N LYS A 2 -15.78 1.05 3.48
CA LYS A 2 -15.54 2.50 3.32
C LYS A 2 -14.04 2.73 3.58
N TRP A 3 -13.27 3.01 2.53
CA TRP A 3 -11.83 3.25 2.64
C TRP A 3 -11.59 4.68 3.17
N SER A 4 -10.99 4.80 4.35
CA SER A 4 -10.62 6.09 4.93
C SER A 4 -9.45 6.71 4.16
N VAL A 5 -9.65 7.87 3.56
CA VAL A 5 -8.74 8.56 2.61
C VAL A 5 -7.35 8.92 3.19
N ARG A 6 -7.12 8.77 4.50
CA ARG A 6 -5.90 9.26 5.19
C ARG A 6 -4.79 8.23 5.43
N THR A 7 -4.84 7.03 4.85
CA THR A 7 -3.76 6.03 5.01
C THR A 7 -2.67 6.08 3.93
N TRP A 8 -2.84 6.90 2.90
CA TRP A 8 -1.84 7.05 1.85
C TRP A 8 -0.60 7.77 2.37
N GLN A 9 0.56 7.15 2.15
CA GLN A 9 1.85 7.74 2.46
C GLN A 9 2.72 7.69 1.21
N PRO A 10 3.38 8.81 0.82
CA PRO A 10 4.40 8.77 -0.21
C PRO A 10 5.50 7.78 0.18
N ALA A 11 5.85 6.89 -0.75
CA ALA A 11 6.92 5.93 -0.57
C ALA A 11 7.93 6.09 -1.71
N ARG A 12 9.22 6.04 -1.39
CA ARG A 12 10.27 5.95 -2.41
C ARG A 12 10.47 4.49 -2.76
N ALA A 13 10.48 4.18 -4.05
CA ALA A 13 10.82 2.85 -4.51
C ALA A 13 12.28 2.50 -4.15
N VAL A 14 12.49 1.30 -3.62
CA VAL A 14 13.82 0.73 -3.36
C VAL A 14 14.23 -0.08 -4.58
N GLY A 15 15.35 0.29 -5.22
CA GLY A 15 15.84 -0.37 -6.44
C GLY A 15 14.86 -0.33 -7.62
N GLY A 16 13.82 0.51 -7.57
CA GLY A 16 12.77 0.60 -8.61
C GLY A 16 11.77 -0.56 -8.63
N THR A 17 11.89 -1.54 -7.73
CA THR A 17 11.11 -2.79 -7.79
C THR A 17 10.24 -3.04 -6.56
N HIS A 18 10.49 -2.35 -5.45
CA HIS A 18 9.76 -2.56 -4.20
C HIS A 18 9.39 -1.23 -3.54
N LEU A 19 8.29 -1.23 -2.79
CA LEU A 19 7.86 -0.08 -1.97
C LEU A 19 7.99 -0.46 -0.49
N PRO A 20 8.68 0.35 0.34
CA PRO A 20 8.72 0.12 1.78
C PRO A 20 7.34 0.42 2.38
N LEU A 21 6.84 -0.51 3.18
CA LEU A 21 5.55 -0.37 3.85
C LEU A 21 5.79 -0.27 5.36
N LYS A 22 5.16 0.74 5.99
CA LYS A 22 5.12 0.82 7.44
C LYS A 22 3.91 0.03 7.94
N HIS A 23 4.17 -1.07 8.62
CA HIS A 23 3.13 -1.93 9.15
C HIS A 23 2.38 -1.26 10.32
N PRO A 24 1.04 -1.37 10.38
CA PRO A 24 0.30 -1.00 11.59
C PRO A 24 0.60 -1.99 12.70
N VAL A 25 0.68 -1.52 13.95
CA VAL A 25 0.97 -2.37 15.12
C VAL A 25 -0.25 -3.08 15.70
N LYS A 26 -1.45 -2.78 15.21
CA LYS A 26 -2.70 -3.35 15.73
C LYS A 26 -3.02 -4.67 15.04
N ALA A 27 -3.43 -5.66 15.82
CA ALA A 27 -3.97 -6.92 15.31
C ALA A 27 -5.15 -6.67 14.36
N GLY A 28 -5.27 -7.50 13.32
CA GLY A 28 -6.31 -7.38 12.30
C GLY A 28 -5.83 -7.68 10.88
N SER A 29 -6.78 -7.75 9.95
CA SER A 29 -6.47 -7.96 8.54
C SER A 29 -5.96 -6.67 7.90
N VAL A 30 -4.85 -6.77 7.17
CA VAL A 30 -4.26 -5.66 6.43
C VAL A 30 -4.51 -5.86 4.94
N SER A 31 -4.99 -4.81 4.27
CA SER A 31 -5.04 -4.72 2.82
C SER A 31 -3.96 -3.74 2.34
N LEU A 32 -3.36 -4.01 1.19
CA LEU A 32 -2.31 -3.18 0.62
C LEU A 32 -2.85 -2.46 -0.61
N ARG A 33 -2.52 -1.17 -0.75
CA ARG A 33 -2.86 -0.39 -1.94
C ARG A 33 -1.65 0.42 -2.36
N ALA A 34 -1.34 0.39 -3.66
CA ALA A 34 -0.27 1.16 -4.27
C ALA A 34 -0.79 1.91 -5.49
N GLU A 35 -0.29 3.12 -5.67
CA GLU A 35 -0.46 3.92 -6.89
C GLU A 35 0.94 4.27 -7.40
N LEU A 36 1.19 3.95 -8.67
CA LEU A 36 2.45 4.21 -9.34
C LEU A 36 2.16 5.09 -10.56
N LYS A 37 2.88 6.21 -10.66
CA LYS A 37 2.83 7.09 -11.83
C LYS A 37 4.19 7.06 -12.52
N ASP A 38 4.22 6.71 -13.80
CA ASP A 38 5.45 6.72 -14.57
C ASP A 38 5.79 8.13 -15.10
N ARG A 39 6.94 8.27 -15.75
CA ARG A 39 7.42 9.55 -16.30
C ARG A 39 6.56 10.06 -17.47
N ASN A 40 5.85 9.17 -18.14
CA ASN A 40 4.95 9.49 -19.25
C ASN A 40 3.55 9.87 -18.73
N GLY A 41 3.32 9.78 -17.42
CA GLY A 41 2.07 10.12 -16.77
C GLY A 41 1.07 8.96 -16.71
N ASN A 42 1.46 7.74 -17.09
CA ASN A 42 0.60 6.57 -16.93
C ASN A 42 0.47 6.19 -15.46
N THR A 43 -0.73 5.77 -15.06
CA THR A 43 -1.03 5.40 -13.68
C THR A 43 -1.40 3.93 -13.58
N LEU A 44 -0.74 3.21 -12.67
CA LEU A 44 -1.14 1.88 -12.22
C LEU A 44 -1.66 1.98 -10.78
N VAL A 45 -2.86 1.47 -10.53
CA VAL A 45 -3.40 1.30 -9.18
C VAL A 45 -3.62 -0.19 -8.94
N GLN A 46 -3.06 -0.68 -7.83
CA GLN A 46 -3.26 -2.07 -7.42
C GLN A 46 -3.71 -2.13 -5.96
N THR A 47 -4.69 -2.99 -5.70
CA THR A 47 -5.16 -3.31 -4.35
C THR A 47 -5.07 -4.81 -4.14
N ILE A 48 -4.46 -5.21 -3.03
CA ILE A 48 -4.50 -6.59 -2.52
C ILE A 48 -5.32 -6.55 -1.25
N GLU A 49 -6.53 -7.09 -1.31
CA GLU A 49 -7.39 -7.18 -0.13
C GLU A 49 -6.96 -8.32 0.77
N ARG A 50 -6.99 -8.09 2.09
CA ARG A 50 -6.64 -9.08 3.12
C ARG A 50 -5.28 -9.75 2.87
N ALA A 51 -4.31 -8.96 2.42
CA ALA A 51 -2.96 -9.40 2.07
C ALA A 51 -2.31 -10.24 3.18
N TYR A 52 -2.56 -9.90 4.45
CA TYR A 52 -2.16 -10.72 5.60
C TYR A 52 -3.01 -10.38 6.84
N LEU A 53 -2.83 -11.20 7.88
CA LEU A 53 -3.42 -11.04 9.20
C LEU A 53 -2.30 -10.76 10.21
N ILE A 54 -2.44 -9.68 11.00
CA ILE A 54 -1.61 -9.45 12.19
C ILE A 54 -2.31 -10.14 13.36
N VAL A 55 -1.60 -11.09 13.98
CA VAL A 55 -2.02 -11.77 15.22
C VAL A 55 -1.27 -11.15 16.41
N PRO A 56 -1.83 -11.21 17.62
CA PRO A 56 -1.16 -10.77 18.85
C PRO A 56 0.19 -11.44 19.10
#